data_AF-A0A6N7M1J2-F1
#
_entry.id   AF-A0A6N7M1J2-F1
#
_cell.length_a   1.000
_cell.length_b   1.000
_cell.length_c   1.000
_cell.angle_alpha   90.00
_cell.angle_beta   90.00
_cell.angle_gamma   90.00
#
_symmetry.space_group_name_H-M   'P 1'
#
loop_
_entity.id
_entity.type
_entity.pdbx_description
1 polymer ?
#
loop_
_entity_poly.entity_id
_entity_poly.type
_entity_poly.pdbx_seq_one_letter_code
_entity_poly.pdbx_strand_id
1 'polypeptide(L)' 'RVSYKELRNGEIEIKKKRVPTAPLSSLYKARGIAQVLKEWIKKGKFFLQEPIQRLPVDEKFKPLDIRR' A
#
# COMPACT_ATOMS: atom_id res chain seq x y z
N ARG A 1 -9.51 1.04 -14.04
CA ARG A 1 -8.19 0.66 -13.47
C ARG A 1 -7.57 1.94 -12.93
N VAL A 2 -7.06 1.94 -11.71
CA VAL A 2 -6.34 3.10 -11.15
C VAL A 2 -5.07 2.60 -10.46
N SER A 3 -4.00 3.37 -10.57
CA SER A 3 -2.71 3.14 -9.95
C SER A 3 -2.63 3.81 -8.59
N TYR A 4 -1.68 3.38 -7.76
CA TYR A 4 -1.37 4.07 -6.50
C TYR A 4 -0.96 5.53 -6.70
N LYS A 5 -0.33 5.85 -7.84
CA LYS A 5 0.01 7.24 -8.20
C LYS A 5 -1.26 8.06 -8.39
N GLU A 6 -2.23 7.53 -9.13
CA GLU A 6 -3.53 8.20 -9.34
C GLU A 6 -4.28 8.38 -8.01
N LEU A 7 -4.35 7.34 -7.18
CA LEU A 7 -4.98 7.43 -5.84
C LEU A 7 -4.36 8.54 -4.96
N ARG A 8 -3.07 8.83 -5.14
CA ARG A 8 -2.38 9.86 -4.38
C ARG A 8 -2.63 11.28 -4.88
N ASN A 9 -3.16 11.46 -6.09
CA ASN A 9 -3.39 12.78 -6.69
C ASN A 9 -4.59 13.53 -6.08
N GLY A 10 -5.36 12.90 -5.19
CA GLY A 10 -6.49 13.50 -4.48
C GLY A 10 -7.84 13.34 -5.18
N GLU A 11 -7.84 12.92 -6.43
CA GLU A 11 -9.04 12.62 -7.21
C GLU A 11 -8.72 11.64 -8.34
N ILE A 12 -9.65 10.75 -8.65
CA ILE A 12 -9.54 9.76 -9.73
C ILE A 12 -10.83 9.66 -10.53
N GLU A 13 -10.75 9.18 -11.76
CA GLU A 13 -11.92 8.83 -12.55
C GLU A 13 -12.16 7.32 -12.52
N ILE A 14 -13.33 6.91 -12.02
CA ILE A 14 -13.79 5.51 -12.05
C ILE A 14 -15.19 5.47 -12.65
N LYS A 15 -15.42 4.61 -13.65
CA LYS A 15 -16.71 4.45 -14.33
C LYS A 15 -17.28 5.80 -14.84
N LYS A 16 -16.43 6.65 -15.42
CA LYS A 16 -16.78 8.02 -15.90
C LYS A 16 -17.28 8.98 -14.81
N LYS A 17 -16.99 8.68 -13.54
CA LYS A 17 -17.27 9.54 -12.40
C LYS A 17 -15.97 9.96 -11.75
N ARG A 18 -15.84 11.26 -11.47
CA ARG A 18 -14.76 11.77 -10.63
C ARG A 18 -15.07 11.50 -9.18
N VAL A 19 -14.11 10.90 -8.47
CA VAL A 19 -14.25 10.49 -7.07
C VAL A 19 -13.04 11.05 -6.30
N PRO A 20 -13.25 11.80 -5.21
CA PRO A 20 -12.15 12.28 -4.39
C PRO A 20 -11.47 11.10 -3.69
N THR A 21 -10.15 11.19 -3.50
CA THR A 21 -9.37 10.19 -2.79
C THR A 21 -8.70 10.81 -1.58
N ALA A 22 -8.65 10.04 -0.49
CA ALA A 22 -7.92 10.42 0.70
C ALA A 22 -7.05 9.24 1.15
N PRO A 23 -5.83 9.51 1.62
CA PRO A 23 -5.00 8.45 2.19
C PRO A 23 -5.62 7.95 3.49
N LEU A 24 -5.66 6.63 3.67
CA LEU A 24 -6.17 6.02 4.92
C LEU A 24 -5.26 6.28 6.13
N SER A 25 -3.99 6.64 5.89
CA SER A 25 -3.02 6.90 6.94
C SER A 25 -2.02 7.99 6.53
N SER A 26 -1.36 8.59 7.52
CA SER A 26 -0.32 9.59 7.26
C SER A 26 0.92 8.92 6.67
N LEU A 27 1.23 9.24 5.41
CA LEU A 27 2.43 8.74 4.74
C LEU A 27 3.73 9.19 5.45
N TYR A 28 3.74 10.39 6.03
CA TYR A 28 4.87 10.89 6.80
C TYR A 28 5.12 10.01 8.04
N LYS A 29 4.08 9.77 8.85
CA LYS A 29 4.18 8.91 10.03
C LYS A 29 4.56 7.47 9.66
N ALA A 30 3.93 6.92 8.61
CA ALA A 30 4.23 5.57 8.12
C ALA A 30 5.70 5.42 7.72
N ARG A 31 6.28 6.41 7.03
CA ARG A 31 7.72 6.42 6.69
C ARG A 31 8.62 6.52 7.92
N GLY A 32 8.23 7.31 8.91
CA GLY A 32 8.95 7.40 10.20
C GLY A 32 9.01 6.04 10.90
N ILE A 33 7.87 5.35 11.01
CA ILE A 33 7.79 4.01 11.61
C ILE A 33 8.65 3.02 10.82
N ALA A 34 8.57 3.03 9.49
CA ALA A 34 9.37 2.16 8.63
C ALA A 34 10.89 2.36 8.83
N GLN A 35 11.31 3.61 9.02
CA GLN A 35 12.72 3.93 9.28
C GLN A 35 13.17 3.42 10.65
N VAL A 36 12.33 3.55 11.70
CA VAL A 36 12.63 3.00 13.03
C VAL A 36 12.79 1.48 12.97
N LEU A 37 11.86 0.79 12.31
CA LEU A 37 11.91 -0.67 12.17
C LEU A 37 13.16 -1.13 11.39
N LYS A 38 13.53 -0.41 10.32
CA LYS A 38 14.76 -0.66 9.56
C LYS A 38 16.00 -0.57 10.45
N GLU A 39 16.08 0.42 11.33
CA GLU A 39 17.21 0.56 12.25
C GLU A 39 17.26 -0.55 13.29
N TRP A 40 16.11 -1.02 13.78
CA TRP A 40 16.08 -2.18 14.70
C TRP A 40 16.56 -3.46 14.02
N ILE A 41 16.18 -3.69 12.76
CA ILE A 41 16.66 -4.82 11.95
C ILE A 41 18.18 -4.78 11.80
N LYS A 42 18.72 -3.63 11.37
CA LYS A 42 20.17 -3.45 11.20
C LYS A 42 20.97 -3.65 12.47
N LYS A 43 20.41 -3.29 13.63
CA LYS A 43 21.06 -3.41 14.95
C LYS A 43 20.90 -4.79 15.58
N GLY A 44 20.27 -5.76 14.90
CA GLY A 44 19.98 -7.08 15.48
C GLY A 44 19.02 -7.03 16.66
N LYS A 45 18.20 -5.98 16.77
CA LYS A 45 17.15 -5.85 17.80
C LYS A 45 15.80 -6.37 17.32
N PHE A 46 15.67 -6.60 16.03
CA PHE A 46 14.51 -7.18 15.38
C PHE A 46 14.99 -8.12 14.28
N PHE A 47 14.45 -9.33 14.21
CA PHE A 47 14.88 -10.34 13.24
C PHE A 47 13.77 -10.60 12.21
N LEU A 48 14.16 -10.72 10.95
CA LEU A 48 13.26 -11.15 9.90
C LEU A 48 13.27 -12.67 9.84
N GLN A 49 12.08 -13.27 9.77
CA GLN A 49 11.95 -14.68 9.44
C GLN A 49 12.20 -14.89 7.95
N GLU A 50 12.55 -16.13 7.59
CA GLU A 50 12.57 -16.53 6.18
C GLU A 50 11.16 -16.40 5.56
N PRO A 51 11.07 -16.13 4.25
CA PRO A 51 9.77 -16.07 3.59
C PRO A 51 8.99 -17.37 3.78
N ILE A 52 7.80 -17.30 4.40
CA ILE A 52 6.92 -18.47 4.59
C ILE A 52 6.47 -19.03 3.23
N GLN A 53 6.14 -18.14 2.30
CA GLN A 53 5.75 -18.48 0.93
C GLN A 53 6.13 -17.33 0.00
N ARG A 54 6.50 -17.66 -1.24
CA ARG A 54 6.65 -16.65 -2.30
C ARG A 54 5.28 -16.09 -2.68
N LEU A 55 5.24 -14.80 -2.99
CA LEU A 55 4.04 -14.19 -3.56
C LEU A 55 3.69 -14.87 -4.89
N PRO A 56 2.40 -15.15 -5.15
CA PRO A 56 1.98 -15.75 -6.41
C PRO A 56 2.31 -14.81 -7.57
N VAL A 57 2.94 -15.35 -8.61
CA VAL A 57 3.33 -14.59 -9.81
C VAL A 57 2.19 -14.44 -10.82
N ASP A 58 1.25 -15.39 -10.83
CA ASP A 58 0.14 -15.46 -11.80
C ASP A 58 -1.21 -15.01 -11.21
N GLU A 59 -1.19 -14.20 -10.14
CA GLU A 59 -2.43 -13.71 -9.54
C GLU A 59 -3.07 -12.58 -10.36
N LYS A 60 -4.33 -12.79 -10.75
CA LYS A 60 -5.17 -11.75 -11.36
C LYS A 60 -5.70 -10.84 -10.25
N PHE A 61 -5.42 -9.54 -10.36
CA PHE A 61 -5.97 -8.51 -9.47
C PHE A 61 -7.50 -8.60 -9.40
N LYS A 62 -8.03 -8.83 -8.20
CA LYS A 62 -9.47 -8.82 -7.92
C LYS A 62 -9.87 -7.44 -7.41
N PRO A 63 -10.51 -6.58 -8.22
CA PRO A 63 -10.95 -5.27 -7.76
C PRO A 63 -12.03 -5.41 -6.69
N LEU A 64 -12.08 -4.46 -5.76
CA LEU A 64 -13.17 -4.34 -4.81
C LEU A 64 -14.49 -4.07 -5.56
N ASP A 65 -15.52 -4.87 -5.31
CA ASP A 65 -16.85 -4.64 -5.88
C ASP A 65 -17.54 -3.50 -5.11
N ILE A 66 -17.57 -2.32 -5.72
CA ILE A 66 -18.24 -1.14 -5.16
C ILE A 66 -19.73 -1.29 -5.45
N ARG A 67 -20.48 -1.84 -4.48
CA ARG A 67 -21.94 -1.83 -4.48
C ARG A 67 -22.43 -0.38 -4.33
N ARG A 68 -23.45 -0.02 -5.12
CA ARG A 68 -24.06 1.31 -5.15
C ARG A 68 -25.02 1.50 -3.99
#